data_AF-A0A1G1HQX6-F1
#
_entry.id   AF-A0A1G1HQX6-F1
#
_cell.length_a   1.000
_cell.length_b   1.000
_cell.length_c   1.000
_cell.angle_alpha   90.00
_cell.angle_beta   90.00
_cell.angle_gamma   90.00
#
_symmetry.space_group_name_H-M   'P 1'
#
loop_
_entity.id
_entity.type
_entity.pdbx_description
1 polymer ?
#
loop_
_entity_poly.entity_id
_entity_poly.type
_entity_poly.pdbx_seq_one_letter_code
_entity_poly.pdbx_strand_id
1 'polypeptide(L)'
;MKNAELNKKLCENFCSYYKPSKDSELACMGFIVTERLVKSGKKIPFDKSEQGSDIAVGEKLILNMCASCAFYESDCDFILKEGNALPCGGFILLESLLSKRIVTIDDIKNII
;
A
#
# COMPACT_ATOMS: atom_id res chain seq x y z
N MET A 1 13.66 -2.40 7.25
CA MET A 1 13.24 -2.76 5.85
C MET A 1 14.41 -2.63 4.86
N LYS A 2 14.62 -3.57 3.92
CA LYS A 2 15.86 -3.69 3.11
C LYS A 2 15.86 -2.99 1.73
N ASN A 3 14.81 -2.27 1.31
CA ASN A 3 14.76 -1.58 0.02
C ASN A 3 14.67 -0.06 0.20
N ALA A 4 15.83 0.59 0.32
CA ALA A 4 15.93 2.03 0.60
C ALA A 4 15.30 2.90 -0.50
N GLU A 5 15.43 2.50 -1.76
CA GLU A 5 14.85 3.25 -2.87
C GLU A 5 13.33 3.20 -2.84
N LEU A 6 12.75 2.00 -2.63
CA LEU A 6 11.30 1.85 -2.53
C LEU A 6 10.75 2.54 -1.27
N ASN A 7 11.46 2.47 -0.14
CA ASN A 7 11.08 3.21 1.06
C ASN A 7 10.95 4.72 0.77
N LYS A 8 11.94 5.29 0.09
CA LYS A 8 11.91 6.71 -0.30
C LYS A 8 10.76 7.02 -1.26
N LYS A 9 10.57 6.18 -2.28
CA LYS A 9 9.53 6.38 -3.31
C LYS A 9 8.11 6.18 -2.77
N LEU A 10 7.92 5.25 -1.83
CA LEU A 10 6.61 4.85 -1.32
C LEU A 10 6.35 5.38 0.09
N CYS A 11 7.15 4.98 1.08
CA CYS A 11 6.87 5.26 2.48
C CYS A 11 7.05 6.75 2.82
N GLU A 12 8.19 7.35 2.43
CA GLU A 12 8.45 8.78 2.68
C GLU A 12 7.47 9.69 1.93
N ASN A 13 7.06 9.27 0.73
CA ASN A 13 6.19 10.09 -0.11
C ASN A 13 4.71 9.94 0.23
N PHE A 14 4.23 8.74 0.55
CA PHE A 14 2.79 8.44 0.65
C PHE A 14 2.32 8.07 2.06
N CYS A 15 3.19 7.65 2.98
CA CYS A 15 2.76 7.05 4.24
C CYS A 15 2.89 8.02 5.42
N SER A 16 1.76 8.51 5.94
CA SER A 16 1.71 9.34 7.16
C SER A 16 2.22 8.63 8.42
N TYR A 17 2.29 7.30 8.39
CA TYR A 17 2.76 6.46 9.50
C TYR A 17 4.27 6.16 9.44
N TYR A 18 4.95 6.49 8.35
CA TYR A 18 6.37 6.21 8.20
C TYR A 18 7.20 7.11 9.12
N LYS A 19 8.13 6.49 9.85
CA LYS A 19 9.05 7.18 10.77
C LYS A 19 10.49 6.78 10.40
N PRO A 20 11.27 7.66 9.74
CA PRO A 20 12.63 7.34 9.28
C PRO A 20 13.57 6.91 10.41
N SER A 21 13.35 7.42 11.63
CA SER A 21 14.16 7.12 12.82
C SER A 21 13.80 5.82 13.50
N LYS A 22 12.75 5.10 13.06
CA LYS A 22 12.31 3.85 13.64
C LYS A 22 12.67 2.71 12.69
N ASP A 23 13.64 1.88 13.10
CA ASP A 23 13.95 0.67 12.36
C ASP A 23 12.81 -0.35 12.63
N SER A 24 11.94 -0.51 11.63
CA SER A 24 10.81 -1.45 11.70
C SER A 24 11.18 -2.74 10.99
N GLU A 25 11.08 -3.85 11.72
CA GLU A 25 11.19 -5.21 11.17
C GLU A 25 9.97 -5.59 10.32
N LEU A 26 8.82 -4.96 10.60
CA LEU A 26 7.56 -5.20 9.91
C LEU A 26 7.31 -4.15 8.82
N ALA A 27 6.80 -4.61 7.68
CA ALA A 27 6.34 -3.78 6.56
C ALA A 27 4.85 -3.99 6.32
N CYS A 28 4.12 -2.94 5.94
CA CYS A 28 2.71 -3.11 5.59
C CYS A 28 2.58 -3.95 4.32
N MET A 29 1.44 -4.62 4.14
CA MET A 29 1.26 -5.49 2.97
C MET A 29 1.33 -4.71 1.66
N GLY A 30 0.86 -3.46 1.63
CA GLY A 30 1.00 -2.61 0.43
C GLY A 30 2.45 -2.35 0.02
N PHE A 31 3.38 -2.25 0.97
CA PHE A 31 4.81 -2.17 0.66
C PHE A 31 5.32 -3.49 0.05
N ILE A 32 4.99 -4.62 0.67
CA ILE A 32 5.42 -5.94 0.21
C ILE A 32 4.89 -6.24 -1.20
N VAL A 33 3.63 -5.93 -1.47
CA VAL A 33 3.01 -6.06 -2.79
C VAL A 33 3.73 -5.19 -3.80
N THR A 34 3.94 -3.91 -3.49
CA THR A 34 4.64 -2.98 -4.40
C THR A 34 6.06 -3.47 -4.69
N GLU A 35 6.78 -3.95 -3.67
CA GLU A 35 8.13 -4.48 -3.83
C GLU A 35 8.18 -5.67 -4.78
N ARG A 36 7.24 -6.61 -4.64
CA ARG A 36 7.16 -7.81 -5.48
C ARG A 36 6.76 -7.47 -6.92
N LEU A 37 5.85 -6.52 -7.13
CA LEU A 37 5.51 -6.02 -8.47
C LEU A 37 6.72 -5.38 -9.17
N VAL A 38 7.48 -4.55 -8.46
CA VAL A 38 8.69 -3.94 -9.01
C VAL A 38 9.74 -5.02 -9.33
N LYS A 39 9.95 -5.99 -8.43
CA LYS A 39 10.87 -7.12 -8.64
C LYS A 39 10.46 -8.00 -9.82
N SER A 40 9.16 -8.13 -10.11
CA SER A 40 8.66 -8.86 -11.27
C SER A 40 8.73 -8.06 -12.58
N GLY A 41 9.36 -6.89 -12.58
CA GLY A 41 9.54 -6.04 -13.76
C GLY A 41 8.33 -5.15 -14.09
N LYS A 42 7.31 -5.08 -13.22
CA LYS A 42 6.18 -4.16 -13.42
C LYS A 42 6.66 -2.73 -13.24
N LYS A 43 6.34 -1.85 -14.20
CA LYS A 43 6.65 -0.42 -14.11
C LYS A 43 5.61 0.26 -13.23
N ILE A 44 6.02 0.67 -12.03
CA ILE A 44 5.15 1.35 -11.07
C ILE A 44 5.49 2.85 -11.04
N PRO A 45 4.57 3.73 -11.47
CA PRO A 45 4.71 5.17 -11.25
C PRO A 45 4.46 5.51 -9.77
N PHE A 46 5.29 6.38 -9.21
CA PHE A 46 5.20 6.84 -7.82
C PHE A 46 4.73 8.30 -7.73
N ASP A 47 3.85 8.69 -8.65
CA ASP A 47 3.35 10.05 -8.76
C ASP A 47 2.14 10.22 -7.84
N LYS A 48 2.14 11.29 -7.03
CA LYS A 48 0.93 11.72 -6.31
C LYS A 48 -0.06 12.26 -7.32
N SER A 49 -0.97 11.42 -7.81
CA SER A 49 -2.13 11.94 -8.55
C SER A 49 -3.15 12.48 -7.56
N GLU A 50 -3.72 13.65 -7.83
CA GLU A 50 -4.88 14.21 -7.12
C GLU A 50 -6.20 13.44 -7.37
N GLN A 51 -6.09 12.18 -7.79
CA GLN A 51 -7.24 11.35 -8.07
C GLN A 51 -7.90 11.01 -6.72
N GLY A 52 -9.17 11.39 -6.58
CA GLY A 52 -9.95 11.10 -5.37
C GLY A 52 -10.01 9.59 -5.08
N SER A 53 -10.30 9.26 -3.83
CA SER A 53 -10.49 7.86 -3.41
C SER A 53 -11.67 7.24 -4.16
N ASP A 54 -11.48 6.02 -4.65
CA ASP A 54 -12.53 5.22 -5.26
C ASP A 54 -12.93 4.14 -4.25
N ILE A 55 -14.08 4.32 -3.61
CA ILE A 55 -14.59 3.46 -2.54
C ILE A 55 -14.60 1.99 -2.97
N ALA A 56 -15.03 1.68 -4.20
CA ALA A 56 -15.13 0.31 -4.67
C ALA A 56 -13.74 -0.34 -4.91
N VAL A 57 -12.74 0.46 -5.29
CA VAL A 57 -11.35 0.01 -5.38
C VAL A 57 -10.76 -0.17 -3.97
N GLY A 58 -11.04 0.76 -3.07
CA GLY A 58 -10.60 0.69 -1.67
C GLY A 58 -11.11 -0.57 -0.97
N GLU A 59 -12.40 -0.90 -1.10
CA GLU A 59 -12.99 -2.13 -0.55
C GLU A 59 -12.30 -3.39 -1.10
N LYS A 60 -12.00 -3.43 -2.40
CA LYS A 60 -11.25 -4.55 -2.98
C LYS A 60 -9.86 -4.68 -2.38
N LEU A 61 -9.15 -3.59 -2.13
CA LEU A 61 -7.85 -3.63 -1.46
C LEU A 61 -7.96 -4.10 -0.01
N ILE A 62 -9.00 -3.66 0.72
CA ILE A 62 -9.22 -4.12 2.08
C ILE A 62 -9.37 -5.65 2.11
N LEU A 63 -10.24 -6.18 1.25
CA LEU A 63 -10.56 -7.61 1.19
C LEU A 63 -9.41 -8.48 0.68
N ASN A 64 -8.64 -8.00 -0.30
CA ASN A 64 -7.65 -8.83 -0.98
C ASN A 64 -6.21 -8.56 -0.56
N MET A 65 -5.94 -7.49 0.21
CA MET A 65 -4.59 -7.13 0.65
C MET A 65 -4.50 -6.85 2.15
N CYS A 66 -5.40 -6.01 2.68
CA CYS A 66 -5.30 -5.62 4.08
C CYS A 66 -5.55 -6.81 5.02
N ALA A 67 -6.43 -7.75 4.66
CA ALA A 67 -6.70 -8.96 5.44
C ALA A 67 -5.45 -9.81 5.75
N SER A 68 -4.41 -9.74 4.90
CA SER A 68 -3.15 -10.46 5.09
C SER A 68 -2.04 -9.61 5.73
N CYS A 69 -2.35 -8.36 6.08
CA CYS A 69 -1.38 -7.43 6.63
C CYS A 69 -1.11 -7.72 8.11
N ALA A 70 0.17 -7.73 8.50
CA ALA A 70 0.59 -7.93 9.89
C ALA A 70 0.00 -6.90 10.88
N PHE A 71 -0.50 -5.77 10.37
CA PHE A 71 -1.10 -4.70 11.19
C PHE A 71 -2.64 -4.79 11.26
N TYR A 72 -3.31 -5.67 10.50
CA TYR A 72 -4.75 -5.59 10.19
C TYR A 72 -5.66 -5.50 11.42
N GLU A 73 -5.60 -6.46 12.34
CA GLU A 73 -6.57 -6.60 13.43
C GLU A 73 -6.23 -5.77 14.68
N SER A 74 -4.98 -5.32 14.83
CA SER A 74 -4.50 -4.83 16.14
C SER A 74 -3.82 -3.45 16.06
N ASP A 75 -3.20 -3.12 14.92
CA ASP A 75 -2.31 -1.97 14.82
C ASP A 75 -2.65 -1.04 13.64
N CYS A 76 -3.71 -1.34 12.89
CA CYS A 76 -4.12 -0.54 11.74
C CYS A 76 -5.25 0.41 12.11
N ASP A 77 -4.88 1.64 12.48
CA ASP A 77 -5.81 2.74 12.76
C ASP A 77 -6.86 2.94 11.63
N PHE A 78 -6.48 2.72 10.38
CA PHE A 78 -7.38 2.82 9.22
C PHE A 78 -8.53 1.81 9.30
N ILE A 79 -8.24 0.55 9.66
CA ILE A 79 -9.25 -0.51 9.78
C ILE A 79 -10.04 -0.35 11.09
N LEU A 80 -9.34 -0.12 12.20
CA LEU A 80 -9.93 -0.04 13.54
C LEU A 80 -10.86 1.16 13.73
N LYS A 81 -10.61 2.26 13.00
CA LYS A 81 -11.44 3.48 13.08
C LYS A 81 -12.37 3.62 11.88
N GLU A 82 -12.66 2.53 11.17
CA GLU A 82 -13.60 2.49 10.03
C GLU A 82 -13.32 3.59 8.98
N GLY A 83 -12.04 3.80 8.63
CA GLY A 83 -11.65 4.79 7.63
C GLY A 83 -11.56 6.24 8.14
N ASN A 84 -11.77 6.50 9.43
CA ASN A 84 -11.54 7.83 10.02
C ASN A 84 -10.05 8.18 10.20
N ALA A 85 -9.16 7.22 9.93
CA ALA A 85 -7.72 7.46 9.83
C ALA A 85 -7.28 7.30 8.37
N LEU A 86 -6.14 7.87 8.00
CA LEU A 86 -5.61 7.72 6.64
C LEU A 86 -5.15 6.26 6.41
N PRO A 87 -5.29 5.70 5.21
CA PRO A 87 -4.70 4.41 4.91
C PRO A 87 -3.16 4.50 4.82
N CYS A 88 -2.48 3.35 4.87
CA CYS A 88 -1.03 3.33 4.70
C CYS A 88 -0.62 3.75 3.26
N GLY A 89 0.62 4.23 3.08
CA GLY A 89 1.07 4.69 1.76
C GLY A 89 1.00 3.62 0.66
N GLY A 90 1.22 2.35 1.00
CA GLY A 90 1.06 1.23 0.06
C GLY A 90 -0.38 1.07 -0.45
N PHE A 91 -1.37 1.31 0.41
CA PHE A 91 -2.77 1.29 0.02
C PHE A 91 -3.10 2.45 -0.92
N ILE A 92 -2.69 3.68 -0.56
CA ILE A 92 -2.91 4.89 -1.37
C ILE A 92 -2.33 4.71 -2.78
N LEU A 93 -1.09 4.19 -2.86
CA LEU A 93 -0.46 3.92 -4.14
C LEU A 93 -1.24 2.88 -4.95
N LEU A 94 -1.54 1.72 -4.36
CA LEU A 94 -2.21 0.63 -5.07
C LEU A 94 -3.63 0.98 -5.50
N GLU A 95 -4.35 1.78 -4.72
CA GLU A 95 -5.65 2.32 -5.09
C GLU A 95 -5.53 3.15 -6.38
N SER A 96 -4.58 4.10 -6.41
CA SER A 96 -4.31 4.90 -7.61
C SER A 96 -3.95 4.06 -8.83
N LEU A 97 -3.12 3.03 -8.66
CA LEU A 97 -2.70 2.15 -9.75
C LEU A 97 -3.84 1.28 -10.29
N LEU A 98 -4.73 0.79 -9.41
CA LEU A 98 -5.93 0.07 -9.80
C LEU A 98 -6.91 0.96 -10.55
N SER A 99 -7.15 2.18 -10.05
CA SER A 99 -8.02 3.17 -10.72
C SER A 99 -7.51 3.55 -12.11
N LYS A 100 -6.19 3.60 -12.30
CA LYS A 100 -5.54 3.82 -13.60
C LYS A 100 -5.37 2.55 -14.44
N ARG A 101 -5.77 1.37 -13.93
CA ARG A 101 -5.62 0.06 -14.57
C ARG A 101 -4.16 -0.30 -14.92
N ILE A 102 -3.20 0.23 -14.16
CA ILE A 102 -1.76 -0.09 -14.30
C ILE A 102 -1.47 -1.46 -13.69
N VAL A 103 -2.17 -1.79 -12.61
CA VAL A 103 -2.20 -3.10 -11.96
C VAL A 103 -3.64 -3.58 -11.89
N THR A 104 -3.84 -4.89 -11.74
CA THR A 104 -5.16 -5.49 -11.49
C THR A 104 -5.25 -6.03 -10.08
N ILE A 105 -6.45 -6.36 -9.62
CA ILE A 105 -6.61 -7.04 -8.32
C ILE A 105 -5.98 -8.43 -8.33
N ASP A 106 -5.94 -9.09 -9.49
CA ASP A 106 -5.33 -10.41 -9.63
C ASP A 106 -3.80 -10.34 -9.55
N ASP A 107 -3.19 -9.25 -10.04
CA ASP A 107 -1.75 -8.98 -9.81
C ASP A 107 -1.42 -8.96 -8.30
N ILE A 108 -2.32 -8.40 -7.49
CA ILE A 108 -2.17 -8.32 -6.03
C ILE A 108 -2.41 -9.68 -5.37
N LYS A 109 -3.47 -10.40 -5.76
CA LYS A 109 -3.78 -11.73 -5.23
C LYS A 109 -2.67 -12.74 -5.50
N ASN A 110 -2.03 -12.69 -6.67
CA ASN A 110 -0.94 -13.59 -7.02
C ASN A 110 0.33 -13.39 -6.17
N ILE A 111 0.40 -12.29 -5.42
CA ILE A 111 1.50 -12.01 -4.51
C ILE A 111 1.21 -12.54 -3.10
N ILE A 112 -0.04 -12.53 -2.67
CA ILE A 112 -0.41 -12.71 -1.26
C ILE A 112 -0.59 -14.18 -0.91
#